data_AF-A0A1G5ZQI7-F1
#
_entry.id   AF-A0A1G5ZQI7-F1
#
_cell.length_a   1.000
_cell.length_b   1.000
_cell.length_c   1.000
_cell.angle_alpha   90.00
_cell.angle_beta   90.00
_cell.angle_gamma   90.00
#
_symmetry.space_group_name_H-M   'P 1'
#
loop_
_entity.id
_entity.type
_entity.pdbx_description
1 polymer ?
#
loop_
_entity_poly.entity_id
_entity_poly.type
_entity_poly.pdbx_seq_one_letter_code
_entity_poly.pdbx_strand_id
1 'polypeptide(L)'
;MTPADKHASILKSTAKRLGFDFCGIAKAELLESEAPRLEDWLNRNYHGKMGYLANHFDKRLDPTKLVEGAKTVVSLIYNYYPEKQLPHQSEDIKLAKYAYGEDYHDVIRARLTEFLEVLREEIGEIGGRFFVDSAPIMERQWAQKAGLGWIGKNSLLLNREMGSFFFLAELIIDLEATPDAPLAKDYCGTCTACIDACPTDAIVQPGVVDGSRCISYLTIELKEAIPDEFAGKMENWAFGCDICQDVCPWNRFSRPNREPAFQPDAELANFSNKEWIEMTEETFKRVFSKSAVKRTKFVGLKRNVDFLVSNSF
;
A
#
# COMPACT_ATOMS: atom_id res chain seq x y z
N MET A 1 9.04 6.85 -34.42
CA MET A 1 8.75 6.97 -32.99
C MET A 1 8.13 8.34 -32.77
N THR A 2 6.90 8.40 -32.26
CA THR A 2 6.21 9.68 -32.01
C THR A 2 6.86 10.40 -30.81
N PRO A 3 6.62 11.72 -30.61
CA PRO A 3 7.05 12.38 -29.38
C PRO A 3 6.52 11.69 -28.11
N ALA A 4 5.26 11.23 -28.13
CA ALA A 4 4.65 10.50 -27.03
C ALA A 4 5.36 9.16 -26.72
N ASP A 5 5.81 8.44 -27.76
CA ASP A 5 6.60 7.21 -27.57
C ASP A 5 7.98 7.51 -26.97
N LYS A 6 8.60 8.63 -27.37
CA LYS A 6 9.89 9.07 -26.81
C LYS A 6 9.74 9.39 -25.31
N HIS A 7 8.71 10.14 -24.93
CA HIS A 7 8.42 10.45 -23.53
C HIS A 7 8.15 9.18 -22.72
N ALA A 8 7.34 8.25 -23.24
CA ALA A 8 7.11 6.96 -22.60
C ALA A 8 8.41 6.18 -22.37
N SER A 9 9.31 6.17 -23.35
CA SER A 9 10.63 5.54 -23.20
C SER A 9 11.45 6.19 -22.09
N ILE A 10 11.50 7.52 -22.02
CA ILE A 10 12.25 8.28 -21.01
C ILE A 10 11.68 7.99 -19.61
N LEU A 11 10.35 8.05 -19.45
CA LEU A 11 9.68 7.73 -18.18
C LEU A 11 10.06 6.33 -17.68
N LYS A 12 10.01 5.33 -18.55
CA LYS A 12 10.32 3.94 -18.19
C LYS A 12 11.81 3.74 -17.89
N SER A 13 12.71 4.35 -18.65
CA SER A 13 14.15 4.26 -18.37
C SER A 13 14.53 4.97 -17.07
N THR A 14 13.93 6.12 -16.79
CA THR A 14 14.15 6.87 -15.55
C THR A 14 13.63 6.09 -14.34
N ALA A 15 12.42 5.53 -14.41
CA ALA A 15 11.87 4.68 -13.36
C ALA A 15 12.82 3.52 -13.01
N LYS A 16 13.32 2.81 -14.04
CA LYS A 16 14.26 1.71 -13.87
C LYS A 16 15.59 2.18 -13.27
N ARG A 17 16.12 3.34 -13.70
CA ARG A 17 17.37 3.92 -13.16
C ARG A 17 17.23 4.25 -11.67
N LEU A 18 16.07 4.73 -11.25
CA LEU A 18 15.77 5.09 -9.85
C LEU A 18 15.36 3.89 -8.97
N GLY A 19 15.35 2.69 -9.56
CA GLY A 19 15.14 1.43 -8.85
C GLY A 19 13.68 1.00 -8.71
N PHE A 20 12.73 1.61 -9.42
CA PHE A 20 11.36 1.09 -9.50
C PHE A 20 11.32 -0.21 -10.32
N ASP A 21 10.62 -1.21 -9.80
CA ASP A 21 10.54 -2.54 -10.41
C ASP A 21 9.66 -2.54 -11.66
N PHE A 22 8.56 -1.78 -11.63
CA PHE A 22 7.67 -1.59 -12.77
C PHE A 22 7.27 -0.12 -12.94
N CYS A 23 7.02 0.25 -14.19
CA CYS A 23 6.55 1.57 -14.60
C CYS A 23 5.50 1.39 -15.70
N GLY A 24 4.28 1.83 -15.40
CA GLY A 24 3.13 1.75 -16.29
C GLY A 24 2.62 3.15 -16.57
N ILE A 25 2.12 3.36 -17.78
CA ILE A 25 1.64 4.67 -18.23
C ILE A 25 0.17 4.56 -18.58
N ALA A 26 -0.66 5.44 -18.01
CA ALA A 26 -2.06 5.58 -18.35
C ALA A 26 -2.37 7.02 -18.72
N LYS A 27 -3.39 7.21 -19.55
CA LYS A 27 -3.94 8.53 -19.84
C LYS A 27 -4.67 9.07 -18.60
N ALA A 28 -4.41 10.32 -18.23
CA ALA A 28 -5.15 11.00 -17.17
C ALA A 28 -6.58 11.30 -17.62
N GLU A 29 -7.55 10.67 -16.95
CA GLU A 29 -8.98 10.79 -17.24
C GLU A 29 -9.81 10.28 -16.05
N LEU A 30 -11.12 10.51 -16.06
CA LEU A 30 -12.03 10.01 -15.03
C LEU A 30 -12.06 8.47 -15.02
N LEU A 31 -11.94 7.87 -13.82
CA LEU A 31 -12.16 6.44 -13.60
C LEU A 31 -13.67 6.11 -13.51
N GLU A 32 -14.37 6.19 -14.63
CA GLU A 32 -15.84 6.07 -14.70
C GLU A 32 -16.37 4.75 -14.09
N SER A 33 -15.69 3.63 -14.32
CA SER A 33 -16.10 2.32 -13.78
C SER A 33 -15.94 2.19 -12.26
N GLU A 34 -15.07 3.01 -11.66
CA GLU A 34 -14.74 2.96 -10.25
C GLU A 34 -15.61 3.89 -9.41
N ALA A 35 -16.17 4.94 -10.03
CA ALA A 35 -17.06 5.89 -9.37
C ALA A 35 -18.24 5.21 -8.64
N PRO A 36 -19.07 4.37 -9.28
CA PRO A 36 -20.18 3.72 -8.59
C PRO A 36 -19.72 2.70 -7.54
N ARG A 37 -18.54 2.09 -7.72
CA ARG A 37 -17.97 1.13 -6.76
C ARG A 37 -17.53 1.84 -5.48
N LEU A 38 -16.84 2.97 -5.62
CA LEU A 38 -16.43 3.80 -4.48
C LEU A 38 -17.66 4.35 -3.75
N GLU A 39 -18.67 4.82 -4.49
CA GLU A 39 -19.92 5.32 -3.91
C GLU A 39 -20.66 4.25 -3.10
N ASP A 40 -20.87 3.04 -3.64
CA ASP A 40 -21.48 1.92 -2.91
C ASP A 40 -20.68 1.55 -1.66
N TRP A 41 -19.35 1.49 -1.78
CA TRP A 41 -18.46 1.17 -0.66
C TRP A 41 -18.54 2.21 0.47
N LEU A 42 -18.60 3.50 0.12
CA LEU A 42 -18.79 4.59 1.08
C LEU A 42 -20.18 4.55 1.72
N ASN A 43 -21.24 4.33 0.94
CA ASN A 43 -22.63 4.25 1.43
C ASN A 43 -22.86 3.08 2.39
N ARG A 44 -22.09 2.00 2.25
CA ARG A 44 -22.07 0.87 3.19
C ARG A 44 -21.26 1.12 4.45
N ASN A 45 -20.64 2.29 4.59
CA ASN A 45 -19.74 2.64 5.69
C ASN A 45 -18.52 1.71 5.84
N TYR A 46 -18.11 1.05 4.75
CA TYR A 46 -16.93 0.16 4.77
C TYR A 46 -15.60 0.91 4.98
N HIS A 47 -15.60 2.24 4.98
CA HIS A 47 -14.46 3.05 5.40
C HIS A 47 -14.28 3.16 6.92
N GLY A 48 -15.22 2.65 7.72
CA GLY A 48 -15.18 2.80 9.17
C GLY A 48 -15.05 4.27 9.58
N LYS A 49 -14.05 4.57 10.41
CA LYS A 49 -13.76 5.95 10.88
C LYS A 49 -12.85 6.75 9.95
N MET A 50 -12.43 6.22 8.79
CA MET A 50 -11.57 6.92 7.83
C MET A 50 -12.37 7.96 7.02
N GLY A 51 -12.94 8.97 7.69
CA GLY A 51 -13.80 9.97 7.05
C GLY A 51 -13.12 10.75 5.92
N TYR A 52 -11.78 10.81 5.91
CA TYR A 52 -11.02 11.38 4.81
C TYR A 52 -11.22 10.65 3.48
N LEU A 53 -11.66 9.37 3.49
CA LEU A 53 -11.98 8.61 2.27
C LEU A 53 -13.26 9.09 1.59
N ALA A 54 -14.23 9.60 2.34
CA ALA A 54 -15.43 10.24 1.79
C ALA A 54 -15.14 11.66 1.27
N ASN A 55 -14.11 12.32 1.81
CA ASN A 55 -13.68 13.62 1.34
C ASN A 55 -13.02 13.54 -0.05
N HIS A 56 -13.16 14.61 -0.83
CA HIS A 56 -12.51 14.77 -2.14
C HIS A 56 -12.79 13.62 -3.11
N PHE A 57 -14.03 13.08 -3.09
CA PHE A 57 -14.48 11.97 -3.91
C PHE A 57 -14.11 12.12 -5.39
N ASP A 58 -14.33 13.31 -5.94
CA ASP A 58 -14.06 13.60 -7.35
C ASP A 58 -12.56 13.61 -7.69
N LYS A 59 -11.71 14.09 -6.78
CA LYS A 59 -10.25 14.07 -6.94
C LYS A 59 -9.67 12.64 -6.90
N ARG A 60 -10.32 11.72 -6.17
CA ARG A 60 -9.92 10.29 -6.12
C ARG A 60 -10.03 9.60 -7.47
N LEU A 61 -11.07 9.98 -8.22
CA LEU A 61 -11.44 9.38 -9.49
C LEU A 61 -10.83 10.10 -10.69
N ASP A 62 -10.52 11.39 -10.55
CA ASP A 62 -10.05 12.24 -11.63
C ASP A 62 -8.74 12.97 -11.29
N PRO A 63 -7.59 12.48 -11.81
CA PRO A 63 -6.28 13.07 -11.56
C PRO A 63 -6.16 14.49 -12.15
N THR A 64 -6.98 14.86 -13.14
CA THR A 64 -6.98 16.21 -13.73
C THR A 64 -7.47 17.28 -12.74
N LYS A 65 -8.16 16.87 -11.68
CA LYS A 65 -8.57 17.73 -10.56
C LYS A 65 -7.52 17.84 -9.44
N LEU A 66 -6.49 17.00 -9.48
CA LEU A 66 -5.34 17.07 -8.56
C LEU A 66 -4.19 17.90 -9.13
N VAL A 67 -3.98 17.80 -10.44
CA VAL A 67 -2.96 18.51 -11.20
C VAL A 67 -3.62 19.09 -12.45
N GLU A 68 -3.70 20.42 -12.51
CA GLU A 68 -4.25 21.12 -13.67
C GLU A 68 -3.41 20.82 -14.92
N GLY A 69 -4.08 20.55 -16.04
CA GLY A 69 -3.41 20.23 -17.30
C GLY A 69 -2.84 18.81 -17.39
N ALA A 70 -3.06 17.95 -16.39
CA ALA A 70 -2.59 16.57 -16.41
C ALA A 70 -3.06 15.81 -17.67
N LYS A 71 -2.12 15.13 -18.33
CA LYS A 71 -2.37 14.27 -19.50
C LYS A 71 -2.03 12.82 -19.25
N THR A 72 -1.08 12.57 -18.34
CA THR A 72 -0.53 11.24 -18.08
C THR A 72 -0.49 10.96 -16.59
N VAL A 73 -0.84 9.73 -16.23
CA VAL A 73 -0.57 9.12 -14.92
C VAL A 73 0.48 8.04 -15.13
N VAL A 74 1.62 8.17 -14.46
CA VAL A 74 2.68 7.15 -14.42
C VAL A 74 2.56 6.43 -13.09
N SER A 75 2.20 5.16 -13.12
CA SER A 75 2.16 4.31 -11.94
C SER A 75 3.48 3.56 -11.80
N LEU A 76 3.96 3.45 -10.57
CA LEU A 76 5.24 2.86 -10.22
C LEU A 76 5.04 1.79 -9.15
N ILE A 77 5.84 0.74 -9.21
CA ILE A 77 5.89 -0.32 -8.20
C ILE A 77 7.28 -0.33 -7.56
N TYR A 78 7.32 -0.37 -6.22
CA TYR A 78 8.56 -0.44 -5.46
C TYR A 78 8.51 -1.57 -4.42
N ASN A 79 9.33 -2.61 -4.62
CA ASN A 79 9.33 -3.81 -3.79
C ASN A 79 9.70 -3.53 -2.33
N TYR A 80 8.94 -4.10 -1.39
CA TYR A 80 9.28 -4.07 0.04
C TYR A 80 9.46 -5.45 0.66
N TYR A 81 9.23 -6.54 -0.08
CA TYR A 81 9.27 -7.89 0.49
C TYR A 81 10.64 -8.14 1.17
N PRO A 82 10.67 -8.46 2.47
CA PRO A 82 11.93 -8.53 3.21
C PRO A 82 12.71 -9.80 2.88
N GLU A 83 14.04 -9.73 2.95
CA GLU A 83 14.89 -10.93 2.85
C GLU A 83 14.75 -11.82 4.09
N LYS A 84 14.67 -11.20 5.26
CA LYS A 84 14.47 -11.87 6.55
C LYS A 84 13.15 -11.40 7.15
N GLN A 85 12.29 -12.35 7.46
CA GLN A 85 11.05 -12.07 8.16
C GLN A 85 11.31 -12.00 9.67
N LEU A 86 10.58 -11.12 10.36
CA LEU A 86 10.53 -11.16 11.82
C LEU A 86 9.87 -12.48 12.28
N PRO A 87 10.11 -12.93 13.52
CA PRO A 87 9.44 -14.10 14.08
C PRO A 87 7.92 -14.02 13.88
N HIS A 88 7.34 -15.14 13.44
CA HIS A 88 5.94 -15.23 13.04
C HIS A 88 5.30 -16.56 13.49
N GLN A 89 5.75 -17.12 14.62
CA GLN A 89 5.09 -18.26 15.25
C GLN A 89 3.69 -17.87 15.73
N SER A 90 2.90 -18.86 16.15
CA SER A 90 1.52 -18.65 16.62
C SER A 90 1.44 -17.65 17.77
N GLU A 91 2.40 -17.73 18.70
CA GLU A 91 2.50 -16.96 19.93
C GLU A 91 3.18 -15.60 19.75
N ASP A 92 3.84 -15.36 18.61
CA ASP A 92 4.58 -14.13 18.36
C ASP A 92 3.64 -12.96 18.07
N ILE A 93 3.93 -11.81 18.67
CA ILE A 93 3.31 -10.53 18.30
C ILE A 93 3.89 -10.08 16.96
N LYS A 94 2.99 -9.84 15.99
CA LYS A 94 3.33 -9.65 14.58
C LYS A 94 3.23 -8.21 14.14
N LEU A 95 4.10 -7.87 13.20
CA LEU A 95 4.17 -6.59 12.50
C LEU A 95 4.10 -6.86 10.99
N ALA A 96 3.32 -6.07 10.26
CA ALA A 96 3.24 -6.18 8.80
C ALA A 96 4.60 -5.88 8.14
N LYS A 97 4.94 -6.66 7.12
CA LYS A 97 6.27 -6.65 6.47
C LYS A 97 6.65 -5.29 5.90
N TYR A 98 5.66 -4.50 5.47
CA TYR A 98 5.90 -3.16 4.91
C TYR A 98 6.40 -2.14 5.96
N ALA A 99 6.25 -2.45 7.24
CA ALA A 99 6.54 -1.55 8.35
C ALA A 99 7.85 -1.88 9.10
N TYR A 100 8.63 -2.85 8.60
CA TYR A 100 9.87 -3.30 9.24
C TYR A 100 10.95 -2.22 9.30
N GLY A 101 11.11 -1.44 8.25
CA GLY A 101 12.16 -0.43 8.15
C GLY A 101 11.67 1.00 8.29
N GLU A 102 12.42 1.91 7.66
CA GLU A 102 12.06 3.31 7.51
C GLU A 102 10.74 3.47 6.74
N ASP A 103 10.03 4.56 7.05
CA ASP A 103 8.74 4.90 6.47
C ASP A 103 8.87 5.04 4.94
N TYR A 104 8.20 4.15 4.22
CA TYR A 104 8.24 4.08 2.77
C TYR A 104 7.87 5.39 2.09
N HIS A 105 7.04 6.20 2.74
CA HIS A 105 6.69 7.50 2.22
C HIS A 105 7.92 8.39 2.04
N ASP A 106 8.86 8.40 3.00
CA ASP A 106 10.05 9.23 2.95
C ASP A 106 11.04 8.70 1.89
N VAL A 107 11.23 7.37 1.87
CA VAL A 107 12.10 6.66 0.92
C VAL A 107 11.65 6.86 -0.53
N ILE A 108 10.34 6.75 -0.80
CA ILE A 108 9.78 6.86 -2.15
C ILE A 108 9.67 8.32 -2.58
N ARG A 109 9.32 9.25 -1.69
CA ARG A 109 9.27 10.69 -2.02
C ARG A 109 10.62 11.23 -2.48
N ALA A 110 11.72 10.80 -1.86
CA ALA A 110 13.06 11.19 -2.28
C ALA A 110 13.31 10.79 -3.75
N ARG A 111 12.97 9.55 -4.12
CA ARG A 111 13.08 9.05 -5.49
C ARG A 111 12.16 9.76 -6.48
N LEU A 112 10.92 10.04 -6.10
CA LEU A 112 9.98 10.75 -6.96
C LEU A 112 10.39 12.21 -7.20
N THR A 113 11.06 12.82 -6.22
CA THR A 113 11.65 14.16 -6.37
C THR A 113 12.75 14.13 -7.43
N GLU A 114 13.70 13.21 -7.29
CA GLU A 114 14.76 12.98 -8.29
C GLU A 114 14.18 12.62 -9.67
N PHE A 115 13.10 11.84 -9.72
CA PHE A 115 12.40 11.50 -10.97
C PHE A 115 11.95 12.76 -11.70
N LEU A 116 11.23 13.67 -11.03
CA LEU A 116 10.75 14.89 -11.67
C LEU A 116 11.91 15.82 -12.11
N GLU A 117 12.99 15.89 -11.33
CA GLU A 117 14.19 16.67 -11.69
C GLU A 117 14.83 16.14 -12.97
N VAL A 118 15.07 14.83 -13.03
CA VAL A 118 15.60 14.16 -14.24
C VAL A 118 14.72 14.42 -15.46
N LEU A 119 13.39 14.33 -15.32
CA LEU A 119 12.50 14.57 -16.45
C LEU A 119 12.60 16.01 -16.95
N ARG A 120 12.72 16.97 -16.05
CA ARG A 120 12.90 18.38 -16.41
C ARG A 120 14.21 18.62 -17.15
N GLU A 121 15.28 17.93 -16.77
CA GLU A 121 16.56 17.99 -17.46
C GLU A 121 16.52 17.34 -18.85
N GLU A 122 15.88 16.18 -19.00
CA GLU A 122 15.89 15.41 -20.25
C GLU A 122 14.87 15.91 -21.29
N ILE A 123 13.75 16.49 -20.86
CA ILE A 123 12.62 16.86 -21.72
C ILE A 123 12.39 18.38 -21.76
N GLY A 124 12.67 19.09 -20.66
CA GLY A 124 12.34 20.50 -20.46
C GLY A 124 11.26 20.69 -19.40
N GLU A 125 10.71 21.90 -19.30
CA GLU A 125 9.69 22.23 -18.31
C GLU A 125 8.48 21.28 -18.38
N ILE A 126 8.19 20.62 -17.25
CA ILE A 126 7.07 19.69 -17.07
C ILE A 126 6.31 20.08 -15.79
N GLY A 127 5.01 20.32 -15.94
CA GLY A 127 4.09 20.48 -14.85
C GLY A 127 3.65 19.12 -14.30
N GLY A 128 3.73 18.94 -12.99
CA GLY A 128 3.35 17.67 -12.39
C GLY A 128 3.55 17.58 -10.90
N ARG A 129 2.92 16.56 -10.30
CA ARG A 129 3.06 16.22 -8.88
C ARG A 129 3.17 14.72 -8.73
N PHE A 130 3.83 14.30 -7.66
CA PHE A 130 3.94 12.91 -7.27
C PHE A 130 3.12 12.60 -6.02
N PHE A 131 2.72 11.33 -5.87
CA PHE A 131 1.89 10.85 -4.78
C PHE A 131 2.34 9.47 -4.32
N VAL A 132 2.15 9.23 -3.01
CA VAL A 132 2.39 7.95 -2.34
C VAL A 132 1.52 7.92 -1.07
N ASP A 133 0.46 7.09 -1.06
CA ASP A 133 -0.58 6.78 -0.04
C ASP A 133 -1.39 7.95 0.53
N SER A 134 -0.81 9.15 0.56
CA SER A 134 -1.23 10.29 1.36
C SER A 134 -2.15 11.27 0.62
N ALA A 135 -2.44 11.01 -0.65
CA ALA A 135 -3.31 11.85 -1.47
C ALA A 135 -4.61 11.14 -1.84
N PRO A 136 -5.69 11.89 -2.15
CA PRO A 136 -6.93 11.28 -2.58
C PRO A 136 -6.80 10.85 -4.05
N ILE A 137 -6.12 9.73 -4.30
CA ILE A 137 -5.95 9.06 -5.59
C ILE A 137 -6.19 7.55 -5.42
N MET A 138 -6.82 6.92 -6.41
CA MET A 138 -7.02 5.46 -6.44
C MET A 138 -5.81 4.76 -7.07
N GLU A 139 -4.69 4.75 -6.34
CA GLU A 139 -3.37 4.24 -6.79
C GLU A 139 -3.46 2.85 -7.43
N ARG A 140 -4.16 1.92 -6.78
CA ARG A 140 -4.31 0.53 -7.28
C ARG A 140 -5.04 0.48 -8.62
N GLN A 141 -6.05 1.31 -8.82
CA GLN A 141 -6.86 1.39 -10.03
C GLN A 141 -6.08 2.04 -11.16
N TRP A 142 -5.30 3.09 -10.86
CA TRP A 142 -4.37 3.69 -11.83
C TRP A 142 -3.29 2.71 -12.26
N ALA A 143 -2.70 1.97 -11.32
CA ALA A 143 -1.71 0.94 -11.61
C ALA A 143 -2.30 -0.22 -12.46
N GLN A 144 -3.55 -0.64 -12.19
CA GLN A 144 -4.25 -1.61 -13.04
C GLN A 144 -4.47 -1.06 -14.46
N LYS A 145 -4.95 0.18 -14.57
CA LYS A 145 -5.18 0.85 -15.85
C LYS A 145 -3.90 1.04 -16.65
N ALA A 146 -2.79 1.26 -15.95
CA ALA A 146 -1.44 1.35 -16.51
C ALA A 146 -0.81 -0.03 -16.83
N GLY A 147 -1.56 -1.13 -16.67
CA GLY A 147 -1.12 -2.47 -17.04
C GLY A 147 -0.18 -3.16 -16.05
N LEU A 148 0.00 -2.62 -14.84
CA LEU A 148 0.95 -3.16 -13.86
C LEU A 148 0.46 -4.42 -13.15
N GLY A 149 -0.83 -4.73 -13.25
CA GLY A 149 -1.42 -5.86 -12.54
C GLY A 149 -2.93 -5.92 -12.67
N TRP A 150 -3.55 -6.73 -11.83
CA TRP A 150 -5.00 -6.81 -11.67
C TRP A 150 -5.38 -6.67 -10.20
N ILE A 151 -6.58 -6.18 -9.91
CA ILE A 151 -7.09 -6.13 -8.54
C ILE A 151 -7.51 -7.54 -8.12
N GLY A 152 -6.86 -8.07 -7.09
CA GLY A 152 -7.15 -9.37 -6.52
C GLY A 152 -8.44 -9.39 -5.69
N LYS A 153 -8.90 -10.59 -5.33
CA LYS A 153 -10.08 -10.75 -4.47
C LYS A 153 -9.90 -10.14 -3.07
N ASN A 154 -8.66 -9.92 -2.63
CA ASN A 154 -8.31 -9.21 -1.41
C ASN A 154 -8.21 -7.67 -1.57
N SER A 155 -8.64 -7.11 -2.71
CA SER A 155 -8.59 -5.68 -3.09
C SER A 155 -7.20 -5.08 -3.31
N LEU A 156 -6.13 -5.87 -3.22
CA LEU A 156 -4.77 -5.43 -3.53
C LEU A 156 -4.49 -5.52 -5.03
N LEU A 157 -3.57 -4.69 -5.52
CA LEU A 157 -2.99 -4.91 -6.85
C LEU A 157 -2.08 -6.15 -6.78
N LEU A 158 -2.28 -7.08 -7.71
CA LEU A 158 -1.43 -8.25 -7.88
C LEU A 158 -0.65 -8.12 -9.19
N ASN A 159 0.65 -8.38 -9.12
CA ASN A 159 1.56 -8.44 -10.25
C ASN A 159 2.02 -9.88 -10.48
N ARG A 160 2.10 -10.30 -11.75
CA ARG A 160 2.41 -11.70 -12.11
C ARG A 160 3.82 -12.13 -11.74
N GLU A 161 4.76 -11.21 -11.67
CA GLU A 161 6.19 -11.48 -11.49
C GLU A 161 6.65 -11.34 -10.04
N MET A 162 5.94 -10.57 -9.20
CA MET A 162 6.37 -10.30 -7.82
C MET A 162 5.28 -10.44 -6.74
N GLY A 163 4.04 -10.74 -7.12
CA GLY A 163 2.93 -10.87 -6.16
C GLY A 163 2.35 -9.51 -5.78
N SER A 164 2.27 -9.17 -4.49
CA SER A 164 1.62 -7.96 -3.95
C SER A 164 2.43 -7.23 -2.89
N PHE A 165 3.64 -7.71 -2.55
CA PHE A 165 4.50 -7.09 -1.53
C PHE A 165 5.31 -5.92 -2.11
N PHE A 166 4.60 -4.87 -2.53
CA PHE A 166 5.18 -3.64 -3.03
C PHE A 166 4.37 -2.40 -2.64
N PHE A 167 5.03 -1.25 -2.67
CA PHE A 167 4.39 0.06 -2.61
C PHE A 167 4.01 0.53 -4.00
N LEU A 168 2.97 1.36 -4.06
CA LEU A 168 2.58 2.11 -5.23
C LEU A 168 3.00 3.57 -5.09
N ALA A 169 3.24 4.20 -6.24
CA ALA A 169 3.45 5.62 -6.34
C ALA A 169 3.01 6.12 -7.73
N GLU A 170 2.58 7.37 -7.78
CA GLU A 170 2.01 7.97 -8.99
C GLU A 170 2.70 9.29 -9.30
N LEU A 171 3.05 9.49 -10.57
CA LEU A 171 3.33 10.80 -11.14
C LEU A 171 2.13 11.22 -11.99
N ILE A 172 1.53 12.37 -11.66
CA ILE A 172 0.49 12.99 -12.48
C ILE A 172 1.12 14.20 -13.15
N ILE A 173 1.22 14.15 -14.49
CA ILE A 173 2.02 15.10 -15.27
C ILE A 173 1.25 15.61 -16.50
N ASP A 174 1.55 16.84 -16.92
CA ASP A 174 1.00 17.50 -18.12
C ASP A 174 1.65 17.05 -19.44
N LEU A 175 2.68 16.21 -19.33
CA LEU A 175 3.39 15.60 -20.43
C LEU A 175 2.53 14.50 -21.09
N GLU A 176 2.39 14.56 -22.41
CA GLU A 176 1.75 13.50 -23.18
C GLU A 176 2.74 12.35 -23.43
N ALA A 177 2.35 11.13 -23.05
CA ALA A 177 3.12 9.92 -23.29
C ALA A 177 2.21 8.79 -23.78
N THR A 178 2.76 7.89 -24.60
CA THR A 178 2.00 6.74 -25.12
C THR A 178 1.59 5.82 -23.96
N PRO A 179 0.29 5.56 -23.77
CA PRO A 179 -0.19 4.73 -22.67
C PRO A 179 0.08 3.24 -22.92
N ASP A 180 0.25 2.50 -21.83
CA ASP A 180 0.25 1.04 -21.83
C ASP A 180 -1.17 0.48 -21.93
N ALA A 181 -1.27 -0.75 -22.41
CA ALA A 181 -2.54 -1.46 -22.42
C ALA A 181 -2.88 -1.98 -21.01
N PRO A 182 -4.10 -1.75 -20.50
CA PRO A 182 -4.54 -2.35 -19.25
C PRO A 182 -4.46 -3.87 -19.31
N LEU A 183 -4.14 -4.50 -18.19
CA LEU A 183 -4.18 -5.95 -18.08
C LEU A 183 -5.64 -6.41 -18.02
N ALA A 184 -6.15 -6.95 -19.12
CA ALA A 184 -7.56 -7.34 -19.22
C ALA A 184 -7.93 -8.61 -18.41
N LYS A 185 -6.94 -9.37 -17.92
CA LYS A 185 -7.15 -10.70 -17.36
C LYS A 185 -7.08 -10.71 -15.84
N ASP A 186 -8.14 -11.23 -15.21
CA ASP A 186 -8.13 -11.68 -13.82
C ASP A 186 -7.41 -13.05 -13.73
N TYR A 187 -6.48 -13.16 -12.78
CA TYR A 187 -5.71 -14.38 -12.53
C TYR A 187 -6.00 -15.02 -11.15
N CYS A 188 -6.97 -14.52 -10.40
CA CYS A 188 -7.48 -15.19 -9.20
C CYS A 188 -8.31 -16.44 -9.54
N GLY A 189 -9.09 -16.39 -10.63
CA GLY A 189 -9.96 -17.50 -11.04
C GLY A 189 -10.91 -17.95 -9.92
N THR A 190 -10.98 -19.25 -9.65
CA THR A 190 -11.83 -19.82 -8.60
C THR A 190 -11.23 -19.76 -7.19
N CYS A 191 -9.98 -19.28 -7.02
CA CYS A 191 -9.31 -19.24 -5.72
C CYS A 191 -10.06 -18.35 -4.71
N THR A 192 -10.19 -18.81 -3.46
CA THR A 192 -10.82 -18.08 -2.34
C THR A 192 -9.90 -17.94 -1.12
N ALA A 193 -8.63 -18.37 -1.21
CA ALA A 193 -7.72 -18.49 -0.06
C ALA A 193 -7.66 -17.24 0.85
N CYS A 194 -7.62 -16.04 0.27
CA CYS A 194 -7.59 -14.80 1.05
C CYS A 194 -8.91 -14.50 1.79
N ILE A 195 -10.05 -14.86 1.18
CA ILE A 195 -11.38 -14.71 1.79
C ILE A 195 -11.50 -15.71 2.94
N ASP A 196 -11.16 -16.97 2.68
CA ASP A 196 -11.28 -18.07 3.66
C ASP A 196 -10.35 -17.88 4.86
N ALA A 197 -9.19 -17.25 4.67
CA ALA A 197 -8.21 -17.03 5.73
C ALA A 197 -8.43 -15.73 6.52
N CYS A 198 -9.31 -14.83 6.10
CA CYS A 198 -9.50 -13.55 6.77
C CYS A 198 -10.26 -13.75 8.10
N PRO A 199 -9.61 -13.59 9.27
CA PRO A 199 -10.20 -14.02 10.55
C PRO A 199 -11.36 -13.13 11.03
N THR A 200 -11.55 -11.97 10.40
CA THR A 200 -12.61 -11.02 10.75
C THR A 200 -13.71 -10.93 9.69
N ASP A 201 -13.66 -11.79 8.66
CA ASP A 201 -14.58 -11.74 7.50
C ASP A 201 -14.60 -10.37 6.82
N ALA A 202 -13.48 -9.63 6.85
CA ALA A 202 -13.39 -8.30 6.27
C ALA A 202 -13.52 -8.33 4.74
N ILE A 203 -13.21 -9.45 4.08
CA ILE A 203 -13.38 -9.59 2.62
C ILE A 203 -14.79 -10.12 2.35
N VAL A 204 -15.77 -9.21 2.31
CA VAL A 204 -17.21 -9.54 2.25
C VAL A 204 -17.66 -10.11 0.91
N GLN A 205 -16.93 -9.82 -0.17
CA GLN A 205 -17.11 -10.42 -1.50
C GLN A 205 -15.80 -10.26 -2.31
N PRO A 206 -15.59 -11.03 -3.40
CA PRO A 206 -14.41 -10.89 -4.23
C PRO A 206 -14.12 -9.43 -4.63
N GLY A 207 -12.98 -8.91 -4.17
CA GLY A 207 -12.50 -7.57 -4.48
C GLY A 207 -13.06 -6.45 -3.60
N VAL A 208 -13.91 -6.77 -2.61
CA VAL A 208 -14.50 -5.77 -1.72
C VAL A 208 -14.20 -6.11 -0.27
N VAL A 209 -13.54 -5.16 0.39
CA VAL A 209 -13.15 -5.25 1.80
C VAL A 209 -13.99 -4.28 2.61
N ASP A 210 -14.69 -4.77 3.61
CA ASP A 210 -15.18 -3.95 4.71
C ASP A 210 -13.98 -3.53 5.57
N GLY A 211 -13.49 -2.33 5.30
CA GLY A 211 -12.34 -1.75 6.00
C GLY A 211 -12.59 -1.64 7.49
N SER A 212 -13.83 -1.42 7.95
CA SER A 212 -14.15 -1.29 9.37
C SER A 212 -13.89 -2.56 10.18
N ARG A 213 -13.79 -3.72 9.51
CA ARG A 213 -13.51 -5.03 10.09
C ARG A 213 -12.08 -5.51 9.85
N CYS A 214 -11.30 -4.80 9.02
CA CYS A 214 -9.95 -5.22 8.66
C CYS A 214 -8.98 -5.00 9.82
N ILE A 215 -8.19 -6.01 10.19
CA ILE A 215 -7.15 -5.91 11.23
C ILE A 215 -6.19 -4.74 10.97
N SER A 216 -5.82 -4.51 9.71
CA SER A 216 -4.97 -3.39 9.33
C SER A 216 -5.61 -2.04 9.70
N TYR A 217 -6.91 -1.86 9.42
CA TYR A 217 -7.66 -0.67 9.85
C TYR A 217 -7.75 -0.57 11.37
N LEU A 218 -8.09 -1.66 12.08
CA LEU A 218 -8.25 -1.68 13.53
C LEU A 218 -6.96 -1.27 14.25
N THR A 219 -5.82 -1.73 13.74
CA THR A 219 -4.51 -1.48 14.36
C THR A 219 -3.93 -0.12 14.00
N ILE A 220 -4.24 0.46 12.83
CA ILE A 220 -3.61 1.68 12.32
C ILE A 220 -4.52 2.91 12.43
N GLU A 221 -5.76 2.78 11.97
CA GLU A 221 -6.66 3.90 11.67
C GLU A 221 -7.68 4.14 12.77
N LEU A 222 -8.23 3.08 13.38
CA LEU A 222 -9.11 3.22 14.54
C LEU A 222 -8.32 3.85 15.70
N LYS A 223 -8.81 4.96 16.27
CA LYS A 223 -8.18 5.64 17.43
C LYS A 223 -8.85 5.31 18.76
N GLU A 224 -10.08 4.79 18.71
CA GLU A 224 -10.87 4.34 19.86
C GLU A 224 -10.43 2.95 20.33
N ALA A 225 -11.06 2.38 21.36
CA ALA A 225 -10.81 0.99 21.76
C ALA A 225 -11.16 0.01 20.62
N ILE A 226 -10.39 -1.07 20.49
CA ILE A 226 -10.75 -2.15 19.56
C ILE A 226 -11.98 -2.88 20.13
N PRO A 227 -13.07 -3.05 19.37
CA PRO A 227 -14.27 -3.72 19.85
C PRO A 227 -14.03 -5.17 20.28
N ASP A 228 -14.71 -5.61 21.34
CA ASP A 228 -14.59 -6.96 21.91
C ASP A 228 -14.97 -8.08 20.92
N GLU A 229 -15.76 -7.78 19.88
CA GLU A 229 -16.08 -8.76 18.83
C GLU A 229 -14.87 -9.25 18.02
N PHE A 230 -13.74 -8.53 18.10
CA PHE A 230 -12.46 -8.90 17.48
C PHE A 230 -11.53 -9.67 18.44
N ALA A 231 -11.94 -9.89 19.70
CA ALA A 231 -11.20 -10.73 20.64
C ALA A 231 -10.96 -12.13 20.05
N GLY A 232 -9.72 -12.61 20.10
CA GLY A 232 -9.32 -13.90 19.54
C GLY A 232 -9.27 -13.97 18.01
N LYS A 233 -9.56 -12.88 17.28
CA LYS A 233 -9.55 -12.84 15.79
C LYS A 233 -8.39 -12.05 15.21
N MET A 234 -7.56 -11.42 16.05
CA MET A 234 -6.49 -10.55 15.61
C MET A 234 -5.21 -11.30 15.22
N GLU A 235 -5.14 -12.62 15.46
CA GLU A 235 -4.00 -13.48 15.06
C GLU A 235 -2.63 -12.92 15.49
N ASN A 236 -2.57 -12.23 16.64
CA ASN A 236 -1.42 -11.53 17.21
C ASN A 236 -0.83 -10.37 16.37
N TRP A 237 -1.57 -9.82 15.42
CA TRP A 237 -1.15 -8.64 14.66
C TRP A 237 -1.28 -7.34 15.47
N ALA A 238 -0.16 -6.75 15.86
CA ALA A 238 -0.12 -5.49 16.61
C ALA A 238 -0.15 -4.24 15.70
N PHE A 239 0.34 -4.35 14.46
CA PHE A 239 0.29 -3.26 13.48
C PHE A 239 0.25 -3.81 12.05
N GLY A 240 -0.79 -3.42 11.31
CA GLY A 240 -1.07 -3.96 9.98
C GLY A 240 -1.52 -5.43 10.01
N CYS A 241 -1.66 -6.06 8.86
CA CYS A 241 -2.00 -7.47 8.72
C CYS A 241 -1.62 -7.96 7.31
N ASP A 242 -0.82 -9.01 7.21
CA ASP A 242 -0.42 -9.58 5.92
C ASP A 242 -1.17 -10.88 5.56
N ILE A 243 -2.12 -11.37 6.37
CA ILE A 243 -2.75 -12.70 6.19
C ILE A 243 -3.26 -12.90 4.76
N CYS A 244 -4.03 -11.95 4.23
CA CYS A 244 -4.62 -12.05 2.89
C CYS A 244 -3.57 -11.99 1.76
N GLN A 245 -2.36 -11.51 2.05
CA GLN A 245 -1.20 -11.56 1.16
C GLN A 245 -0.44 -12.86 1.34
N ASP A 246 -0.13 -13.27 2.56
CA ASP A 246 0.67 -14.45 2.87
C ASP A 246 0.03 -15.74 2.33
N VAL A 247 -1.30 -15.84 2.34
CA VAL A 247 -2.03 -16.98 1.77
C VAL A 247 -2.25 -16.87 0.25
N CYS A 248 -1.95 -15.73 -0.37
CA CYS A 248 -2.18 -15.51 -1.80
C CYS A 248 -1.17 -16.33 -2.64
N PRO A 249 -1.62 -17.23 -3.53
CA PRO A 249 -0.71 -18.07 -4.32
C PRO A 249 0.25 -17.28 -5.23
N TRP A 250 -0.09 -16.04 -5.58
CA TRP A 250 0.77 -15.17 -6.39
C TRP A 250 1.99 -14.62 -5.62
N ASN A 251 1.95 -14.61 -4.30
CA ASN A 251 3.09 -14.18 -3.47
C ASN A 251 4.21 -15.22 -3.37
N ARG A 252 4.03 -16.42 -3.94
CA ARG A 252 5.15 -17.35 -4.17
C ARG A 252 6.22 -16.79 -5.11
N PHE A 253 5.89 -15.76 -5.89
CA PHE A 253 6.79 -15.11 -6.84
C PHE A 253 7.54 -13.91 -6.21
N SER A 254 7.23 -13.55 -4.97
CA SER A 254 7.88 -12.43 -4.28
C SER A 254 9.37 -12.70 -4.08
N ARG A 255 10.17 -11.66 -4.30
CA ARG A 255 11.63 -11.70 -4.18
C ARG A 255 12.06 -10.64 -3.17
N PRO A 256 13.11 -10.90 -2.38
CA PRO A 256 13.62 -9.89 -1.45
C PRO A 256 13.90 -8.55 -2.12
N ASN A 257 13.53 -7.47 -1.45
CA ASN A 257 13.83 -6.11 -1.87
C ASN A 257 15.34 -5.83 -1.78
N ARG A 258 15.77 -4.73 -2.39
CA ARG A 258 17.18 -4.28 -2.41
C ARG A 258 17.38 -2.95 -1.70
N GLU A 259 16.38 -2.48 -0.97
CA GLU A 259 16.39 -1.18 -0.30
C GLU A 259 16.87 -1.37 1.14
N PRO A 260 18.09 -0.94 1.49
CA PRO A 260 18.59 -1.05 2.87
C PRO A 260 17.68 -0.36 3.88
N ALA A 261 17.00 0.73 3.50
CA ALA A 261 16.08 1.44 4.39
C ALA A 261 14.86 0.61 4.82
N PHE A 262 14.51 -0.45 4.09
CA PHE A 262 13.40 -1.34 4.45
C PHE A 262 13.81 -2.54 5.30
N GLN A 263 15.10 -2.70 5.57
CA GLN A 263 15.56 -3.74 6.49
C GLN A 263 15.24 -3.32 7.93
N PRO A 264 14.71 -4.24 8.76
CA PRO A 264 14.53 -3.94 10.17
C PRO A 264 15.89 -3.66 10.82
N ASP A 265 15.93 -2.70 11.74
CA ASP A 265 17.11 -2.51 12.57
C ASP A 265 17.33 -3.71 13.52
N ALA A 266 18.50 -3.77 14.13
CA ALA A 266 18.87 -4.90 14.99
C ALA A 266 18.01 -5.00 16.27
N GLU A 267 17.43 -3.90 16.74
CA GLU A 267 16.58 -3.90 17.93
C GLU A 267 15.22 -4.51 17.59
N LEU A 268 14.59 -4.06 16.49
CA LEU A 268 13.34 -4.64 16.00
C LEU A 268 13.50 -6.12 15.60
N ALA A 269 14.63 -6.49 14.99
CA ALA A 269 14.90 -7.86 14.58
C ALA A 269 14.95 -8.86 15.75
N ASN A 270 15.24 -8.38 16.97
CA ASN A 270 15.31 -9.19 18.18
C ASN A 270 14.15 -8.90 19.16
N PHE A 271 13.15 -8.13 18.73
CA PHE A 271 12.07 -7.64 19.59
C PHE A 271 11.14 -8.77 20.01
N SER A 272 11.32 -9.22 21.24
CA SER A 272 10.59 -10.33 21.85
C SER A 272 9.16 -9.94 22.25
N ASN A 273 8.30 -10.93 22.47
CA ASN A 273 6.96 -10.71 23.05
C ASN A 273 7.02 -9.94 24.37
N LYS A 274 8.05 -10.17 25.19
CA LYS A 274 8.25 -9.42 26.44
C LYS A 274 8.49 -7.93 26.15
N GLU A 275 9.33 -7.61 25.17
CA GLU A 275 9.59 -6.22 24.78
C GLU A 275 8.37 -5.53 24.19
N TRP A 276 7.54 -6.24 23.43
CA TRP A 276 6.23 -5.74 23.00
C TRP A 276 5.32 -5.38 24.19
N ILE A 277 5.19 -6.29 25.15
CA ILE A 277 4.30 -6.14 26.30
C ILE A 277 4.81 -5.04 27.24
N GLU A 278 6.11 -5.00 27.52
CA GLU A 278 6.73 -4.05 28.46
C GLU A 278 7.17 -2.74 27.78
N MET A 279 6.83 -2.54 26.50
CA MET A 279 7.25 -1.37 25.72
C MET A 279 6.89 -0.05 26.42
N THR A 280 7.90 0.77 26.65
CA THR A 280 7.74 2.15 27.13
C THR A 280 7.69 3.15 25.97
N GLU A 281 7.32 4.40 26.24
CA GLU A 281 7.33 5.46 25.23
C GLU A 281 8.76 5.75 24.72
N GLU A 282 9.78 5.63 25.57
CA GLU A 282 11.18 5.77 25.16
C GLU A 282 11.59 4.66 24.18
N THR A 283 11.26 3.40 24.48
CA THR A 283 11.52 2.28 23.57
C THR A 283 10.78 2.46 22.25
N PHE A 284 9.50 2.87 22.30
CA PHE A 284 8.72 3.17 21.09
C PHE A 284 9.39 4.23 20.20
N LYS A 285 9.83 5.35 20.79
CA LYS A 285 10.52 6.41 20.04
C LYS A 285 11.84 5.92 19.45
N ARG A 286 12.60 5.12 20.20
CA ARG A 286 13.88 4.59 19.73
C ARG A 286 13.69 3.65 18.53
N VAL A 287 12.79 2.68 18.63
CA VAL A 287 12.59 1.62 17.61
C VAL A 287 11.76 2.12 16.42
N PHE A 288 10.70 2.88 16.65
CA PHE A 288 9.69 3.15 15.61
C PHE A 288 9.67 4.60 15.10
N SER A 289 10.55 5.51 15.56
CA SER A 289 10.53 6.93 15.15
C SER A 289 10.65 7.15 13.64
N LYS A 290 11.37 6.27 12.96
CA LYS A 290 11.56 6.32 11.51
C LYS A 290 10.60 5.44 10.73
N SER A 291 9.89 4.51 11.39
CA SER A 291 9.01 3.54 10.73
C SER A 291 7.61 4.11 10.49
N ALA A 292 6.87 3.54 9.54
CA ALA A 292 5.44 3.79 9.36
C ALA A 292 4.61 3.52 10.65
N VAL A 293 5.14 2.69 11.56
CA VAL A 293 4.54 2.41 12.87
C VAL A 293 4.31 3.68 13.70
N LYS A 294 5.10 4.75 13.49
CA LYS A 294 4.91 6.04 14.17
C LYS A 294 3.49 6.62 14.02
N ARG A 295 2.76 6.24 12.96
CA ARG A 295 1.37 6.66 12.67
C ARG A 295 0.37 6.30 13.77
N THR A 296 0.57 5.21 14.51
CA THR A 296 -0.30 4.87 15.66
C THR A 296 -0.03 5.73 16.88
N LYS A 297 1.17 6.33 16.96
CA LYS A 297 1.78 6.82 18.21
C LYS A 297 1.96 5.67 19.22
N PHE A 298 2.65 5.96 20.31
CA PHE A 298 2.87 4.99 21.38
C PHE A 298 1.54 4.45 21.94
N VAL A 299 0.61 5.34 22.27
CA VAL A 299 -0.70 4.99 22.85
C VAL A 299 -1.48 4.01 21.97
N GLY A 300 -1.51 4.23 20.64
CA GLY A 300 -2.23 3.36 19.73
C GLY A 300 -1.59 1.98 19.60
N LEU A 301 -0.27 1.90 19.51
CA LEU A 301 0.43 0.62 19.43
C LEU A 301 0.30 -0.17 20.74
N LYS A 302 0.47 0.50 21.88
CA LYS A 302 0.32 -0.10 23.20
C LYS A 302 -1.10 -0.63 23.42
N ARG A 303 -2.12 0.13 23.03
CA ARG A 303 -3.52 -0.34 23.00
C ARG A 303 -3.69 -1.64 22.21
N ASN A 304 -3.07 -1.74 21.03
CA ASN A 304 -3.16 -2.95 20.22
C ASN A 304 -2.54 -4.14 20.93
N VAL A 305 -1.33 -3.98 21.46
CA VAL A 305 -0.62 -5.03 22.21
C VAL A 305 -1.43 -5.46 23.44
N ASP A 306 -1.96 -4.50 24.22
CA ASP A 306 -2.76 -4.80 25.41
C ASP A 306 -4.04 -5.58 25.06
N PHE A 307 -4.69 -5.23 23.94
CA PHE A 307 -5.86 -5.98 23.44
C PHE A 307 -5.50 -7.41 23.02
N LEU A 308 -4.31 -7.63 22.43
CA LEU A 308 -3.85 -8.98 22.12
C LEU A 308 -3.62 -9.78 23.41
N VAL A 309 -2.89 -9.21 24.36
CA VAL A 309 -2.54 -9.89 25.62
C VAL A 309 -3.76 -10.23 26.45
N SER A 310 -4.74 -9.33 26.56
CA SER A 310 -5.96 -9.58 27.35
C SER A 310 -6.84 -10.69 26.79
N ASN A 311 -6.62 -11.09 25.53
CA ASN A 311 -7.42 -12.09 24.81
C ASN A 311 -6.60 -13.31 24.38
N SER A 312 -5.32 -13.40 24.78
CA SER A 312 -4.40 -14.49 24.47
C SER A 312 -4.10 -15.39 25.68
N PHE A 313 -4.80 -15.19 26.80
CA PHE A 313 -4.69 -15.99 28.03
C PHE A 313 -6.05 -16.27 28.67
#